data_AF-A0A6L8HVC0-F1
#
_entry.id   AF-A0A6L8HVC0-F1
#
_cell.length_a   1.000
_cell.length_b   1.000
_cell.length_c   1.000
_cell.angle_alpha   90.00
_cell.angle_beta   90.00
_cell.angle_gamma   90.00
#
_symmetry.space_group_name_H-M   'P 1'
#
loop_
_entity.id
_entity.type
_entity.pdbx_description
1 polymer ?
#
loop_
_entity_poly.entity_id
_entity_poly.type
_entity_poly.pdbx_seq_one_letter_code
_entity_poly.pdbx_strand_id
1 'polypeptide(L)'
;MAFGTFDLTSTTSDSRYPAAGTVGGQRVTLRLMDASDGDGILAFARALPEHDLLFLRRDITQAEQVETWVRRIEAGVTTSLLVLDQDDSIAGYATVDGSD
;
A
#
# COMPACT_ATOMS: atom_id res chain seq x y z
N MET A 1 4.57 40.46 4.97
CA MET A 1 4.30 39.22 4.21
C MET A 1 5.60 38.44 4.18
N ALA A 2 5.66 37.28 4.84
CA ALA A 2 6.83 36.41 4.83
C ALA A 2 6.33 34.99 4.59
N PHE A 3 6.66 34.42 3.43
CA PHE A 3 6.42 33.02 3.15
C PHE A 3 7.59 32.24 3.75
N GLY A 4 7.28 31.40 4.74
CA GLY A 4 8.27 30.54 5.40
C GLY A 4 8.84 29.52 4.41
N THR A 5 10.16 29.35 4.46
CA THR A 5 10.90 28.30 3.76
C THR A 5 10.46 26.94 4.29
N PHE A 6 9.91 26.09 3.42
CA PHE A 6 9.69 24.68 3.72
C PHE A 6 11.00 23.93 3.44
N ASP A 7 11.54 23.33 4.49
CA ASP A 7 12.69 22.43 4.43
C ASP A 7 12.21 21.02 4.05
N LEU A 8 12.65 20.51 2.90
CA LEU A 8 12.28 19.20 2.36
C LEU A 8 13.23 18.07 2.81
N THR A 9 14.11 18.31 3.78
CA THR A 9 15.09 17.30 4.23
C THR A 9 14.63 16.45 5.42
N SER A 10 13.36 16.57 5.84
CA SER A 10 12.81 15.75 6.92
C SER A 10 12.60 14.30 6.45
N THR A 11 13.61 13.44 6.68
CA THR A 11 13.44 11.99 6.74
C THR A 11 12.44 11.68 7.85
N THR A 12 11.15 11.67 7.50
CA THR A 12 10.06 11.46 8.43
C THR A 12 10.07 9.98 8.78
N SER A 13 10.67 9.60 9.92
CA SER A 13 10.36 8.32 10.54
C SER A 13 8.84 8.22 10.65
N ASP A 14 8.29 7.17 10.06
CA ASP A 14 6.88 6.99 9.78
C ASP A 14 6.05 6.66 11.03
N SER A 15 6.05 7.57 12.02
CA SER A 15 5.37 7.47 13.31
C SER A 15 3.84 7.35 13.20
N ARG A 16 3.28 7.43 11.98
CA ARG A 16 1.84 7.39 11.73
C ARG A 16 1.33 5.99 11.43
N TYR A 17 2.21 5.03 11.16
CA TYR A 17 1.83 3.66 10.87
C TYR A 17 2.57 2.68 11.80
N PRO A 18 1.91 1.60 12.25
CA PRO A 18 0.52 1.22 11.94
C PRO A 18 -0.52 2.14 12.61
N ALA A 19 -1.64 2.38 11.91
CA ALA A 19 -2.78 3.15 12.40
C ALA A 19 -4.04 2.28 12.43
N ALA A 20 -4.64 2.13 13.61
CA ALA A 20 -5.92 1.44 13.76
C ALA A 20 -7.08 2.43 13.67
N GLY A 21 -8.19 2.00 13.06
CA GLY A 21 -9.40 2.81 12.94
C GLY A 21 -10.65 1.99 12.64
N THR A 22 -11.75 2.69 12.46
CA THR A 22 -13.04 2.08 12.09
C THR A 22 -13.56 2.74 10.83
N VAL A 23 -13.88 1.95 9.80
CA VAL A 23 -14.46 2.41 8.53
C VAL A 23 -15.77 1.67 8.31
N GLY A 24 -16.89 2.40 8.17
CA GLY A 24 -18.20 1.77 7.97
C GLY A 24 -18.62 0.80 9.08
N GLY A 25 -18.09 0.99 10.31
CA GLY A 25 -18.33 0.08 11.44
C GLY A 25 -17.38 -1.13 11.52
N GLN A 26 -16.50 -1.33 10.54
CA GLN A 26 -15.49 -2.38 10.55
C GLN A 26 -14.17 -1.87 11.12
N ARG A 27 -13.53 -2.65 12.00
CA ARG A 27 -12.19 -2.35 12.51
C ARG A 27 -11.17 -2.69 11.43
N VAL A 28 -10.27 -1.74 11.17
CA VAL A 28 -9.20 -1.89 10.18
C VAL A 28 -7.88 -1.37 10.73
N THR A 29 -6.78 -1.93 10.23
CA THR A 29 -5.42 -1.47 10.51
C THR A 29 -4.76 -1.07 9.21
N LEU A 30 -4.29 0.19 9.13
CA LEU A 30 -3.49 0.68 8.03
C LEU A 30 -2.02 0.52 8.41
N ARG A 31 -1.21 -0.07 7.53
CA ARG A 31 0.25 -0.12 7.69
C ARG A 31 0.97 -0.03 6.36
N LEU A 32 2.25 0.30 6.40
CA LEU A 32 3.10 0.16 5.24
C LEU A 32 3.19 -1.31 4.80
N MET A 33 3.18 -1.51 3.50
CA MET A 33 3.49 -2.79 2.88
C MET A 33 4.99 -3.07 3.01
N ASP A 34 5.33 -4.32 3.30
CA ASP A 34 6.70 -4.83 3.26
C ASP A 34 6.82 -6.02 2.29
N ALA A 35 8.05 -6.54 2.14
CA ALA A 35 8.33 -7.60 1.18
C ALA A 35 7.63 -8.94 1.48
N SER A 36 7.22 -9.18 2.73
CA SER A 36 6.51 -10.40 3.12
C SER A 36 5.04 -10.44 2.70
N ASP A 37 4.49 -9.30 2.26
CA ASP A 37 3.08 -9.17 1.90
C ASP A 37 2.73 -9.64 0.49
N GLY A 38 3.72 -10.01 -0.31
CA GLY A 38 3.53 -10.37 -1.73
C GLY A 38 2.47 -11.47 -1.91
N ASP A 39 2.54 -12.54 -1.11
CA ASP A 39 1.59 -13.64 -1.18
C ASP A 39 0.17 -13.22 -0.78
N GLY A 40 0.06 -12.36 0.24
CA GLY A 40 -1.22 -11.81 0.69
C GLY A 40 -1.88 -10.95 -0.38
N ILE A 41 -1.09 -10.11 -1.06
CA ILE A 41 -1.55 -9.28 -2.18
C ILE A 41 -2.04 -10.14 -3.34
N LEU A 42 -1.30 -11.21 -3.66
CA LEU A 42 -1.66 -12.11 -4.74
C LEU A 42 -2.97 -12.87 -4.43
N ALA A 43 -3.14 -13.29 -3.17
CA ALA A 43 -4.38 -13.91 -2.70
C ALA A 43 -5.56 -12.93 -2.76
N PHE A 44 -5.36 -11.70 -2.30
CA PHE A 44 -6.35 -10.62 -2.38
C PHE A 44 -6.77 -10.34 -3.84
N ALA A 45 -5.79 -10.16 -4.73
CA ALA A 45 -6.02 -9.91 -6.15
C ALA A 45 -6.88 -11.00 -6.80
N ARG A 46 -6.56 -12.27 -6.52
CA ARG A 46 -7.27 -13.42 -7.09
C ARG A 46 -8.68 -13.62 -6.52
N ALA A 47 -8.97 -13.04 -5.36
CA ALA A 47 -10.29 -13.07 -4.77
C ALA A 47 -11.22 -11.97 -5.33
N LEU A 48 -10.67 -10.96 -6.01
CA LEU A 48 -11.47 -9.88 -6.59
C LEU A 48 -12.30 -10.35 -7.79
N PRO A 49 -13.52 -9.83 -7.97
CA PRO A 49 -14.26 -10.01 -9.21
C PRO A 49 -13.50 -9.50 -10.44
N GLU A 50 -13.66 -10.15 -11.59
CA GLU A 50 -12.94 -9.80 -12.82
C GLU A 50 -13.10 -8.33 -13.23
N HIS A 51 -14.27 -7.73 -12.97
CA HIS A 51 -14.53 -6.34 -13.34
C HIS A 51 -13.75 -5.33 -12.49
N ASP A 52 -13.37 -5.68 -11.26
CA ASP A 52 -12.58 -4.81 -10.39
C ASP A 52 -11.10 -4.81 -10.82
N LEU A 53 -10.63 -5.94 -11.37
CA LEU A 53 -9.27 -6.06 -11.90
C LEU A 53 -9.00 -5.13 -13.09
N LEU A 54 -10.03 -4.82 -13.89
CA LEU A 54 -9.91 -3.96 -15.08
C LEU A 54 -9.54 -2.51 -14.75
N PHE A 55 -9.71 -2.07 -13.50
CA PHE A 55 -9.37 -0.72 -13.06
C PHE A 55 -8.00 -0.62 -12.40
N LEU A 56 -7.27 -1.74 -12.27
CA LEU A 56 -5.97 -1.74 -11.65
C LEU A 56 -4.90 -1.28 -12.64
N ARG A 57 -4.05 -0.35 -12.20
CA ARG A 57 -2.91 0.16 -12.99
C ARG A 57 -1.94 -0.94 -13.41
N ARG A 58 -1.88 -2.04 -12.65
CA ARG A 58 -1.00 -3.19 -12.88
C ARG A 58 -1.78 -4.47 -12.59
N ASP A 59 -1.51 -5.51 -13.37
CA ASP A 59 -2.09 -6.83 -13.12
C ASP A 59 -1.40 -7.48 -11.91
N ILE A 60 -2.01 -7.34 -10.74
CA ILE A 60 -1.53 -7.93 -9.48
C ILE A 60 -1.94 -9.40 -9.31
N THR A 61 -2.60 -10.02 -10.31
CA THR A 61 -2.89 -11.47 -10.29
C THR A 61 -1.69 -12.32 -10.69
N GLN A 62 -0.67 -11.68 -11.28
CA GLN A 62 0.58 -12.29 -11.71
C GLN A 62 1.68 -12.10 -10.66
N ALA A 63 2.29 -13.21 -10.22
CA ALA A 63 3.33 -13.19 -9.20
C ALA A 63 4.52 -12.30 -9.59
N GLU A 64 4.96 -12.34 -10.86
CA GLU A 64 6.07 -11.53 -11.37
C GLU A 64 5.83 -10.01 -11.21
N GLN A 65 4.58 -9.58 -11.39
CA GLN A 65 4.19 -8.17 -11.26
C GLN A 65 4.20 -7.74 -9.79
N VAL A 66 3.78 -8.62 -8.89
CA VAL A 66 3.83 -8.40 -7.44
C VAL A 66 5.28 -8.37 -6.95
N GLU A 67 6.13 -9.29 -7.39
CA GLU A 67 7.56 -9.28 -7.06
C GLU A 67 8.26 -8.00 -7.51
N THR A 68 7.96 -7.54 -8.73
CA THR A 68 8.52 -6.28 -9.25
C THR A 68 8.05 -5.08 -8.45
N TRP A 69 6.79 -5.09 -8.00
CA TRP A 69 6.28 -4.05 -7.11
C TRP A 69 6.98 -4.07 -5.74
N VAL A 70 7.15 -5.25 -5.12
CA VAL A 70 7.91 -5.42 -3.86
C VAL A 70 9.33 -4.87 -4.00
N ARG A 71 10.05 -5.22 -5.07
CA ARG A 71 11.40 -4.70 -5.33
C ARG A 71 11.44 -3.17 -5.41
N ARG A 72 10.40 -2.53 -5.93
CA ARG A 72 10.31 -1.05 -6.00
C ARG A 72 10.05 -0.42 -4.63
N ILE A 73 9.30 -1.11 -3.77
CA ILE A 73 9.11 -0.70 -2.36
C ILE A 73 10.43 -0.76 -1.62
N GLU A 74 11.18 -1.87 -1.74
CA GLU A 74 12.50 -2.02 -1.13
C GLU A 74 13.50 -0.97 -1.64
N ALA A 75 13.41 -0.61 -2.91
CA ALA A 75 14.23 0.45 -3.50
C ALA A 75 13.80 1.88 -3.08
N GLY A 76 12.71 2.03 -2.31
CA GLY A 76 12.18 3.32 -1.88
C GLY A 76 11.56 4.17 -3.00
N VAL A 77 11.31 3.58 -4.17
CA VAL A 77 10.74 4.27 -5.34
C VAL A 77 9.21 4.30 -5.28
N THR A 78 8.62 3.32 -4.61
CA THR A 78 7.18 3.16 -4.47
C THR A 78 6.84 3.03 -2.98
N THR A 79 5.86 3.79 -2.51
CA THR A 79 5.32 3.64 -1.14
C THR A 79 3.92 3.08 -1.22
N SER A 80 3.69 1.98 -0.50
CA SER A 80 2.42 1.27 -0.52
C SER A 80 1.88 1.10 0.90
N LEU A 81 0.57 1.33 1.03
CA LEU A 81 -0.19 1.14 2.26
C LEU A 81 -1.14 -0.04 2.08
N LEU A 82 -1.20 -0.89 3.09
CA LEU A 82 -2.17 -1.97 3.19
C LEU A 82 -3.25 -1.60 4.19
N VAL A 83 -4.46 -2.06 3.92
CA VAL A 83 -5.56 -2.09 4.86
C VAL A 83 -5.78 -3.54 5.25
N LEU A 84 -5.60 -3.84 6.51
CA LEU A 84 -5.92 -5.13 7.10
C LEU A 84 -7.29 -5.05 7.79
N ASP A 85 -8.08 -6.10 7.65
CA ASP A 85 -9.29 -6.27 8.44
C ASP A 85 -8.99 -6.78 9.86
N GLN A 86 -10.02 -7.16 10.59
CA GLN A 86 -9.91 -7.66 11.96
C GLN A 86 -9.26 -9.05 12.09
N ASP A 87 -9.15 -9.78 10.98
CA ASP A 87 -8.57 -11.12 10.88
C ASP A 87 -7.17 -11.08 10.23
N ASP A 88 -6.54 -9.90 10.22
CA ASP A 88 -5.26 -9.59 9.59
C ASP A 88 -5.18 -9.93 8.08
N SER A 89 -6.34 -10.03 7.42
CA SER A 89 -6.41 -10.24 5.97
C SER A 89 -6.41 -8.91 5.22
N ILE A 90 -5.75 -8.88 4.05
CA ILE A 90 -5.71 -7.68 3.22
C ILE A 90 -7.11 -7.41 2.66
N ALA A 91 -7.69 -6.30 3.07
CA ALA A 91 -8.97 -5.79 2.60
C ALA A 91 -8.80 -4.75 1.49
N GLY A 92 -7.60 -4.20 1.31
CA GLY A 92 -7.30 -3.24 0.26
C GLY A 92 -5.88 -2.70 0.33
N TYR A 93 -5.50 -1.92 -0.68
CA TYR A 93 -4.20 -1.27 -0.74
C TYR A 93 -4.28 0.09 -1.45
N ALA A 94 -3.32 0.95 -1.15
CA ALA A 94 -3.07 2.19 -1.88
C ALA A 94 -1.58 2.28 -2.21
N THR A 95 -1.23 2.91 -3.33
CA THR A 95 0.16 3.04 -3.73
C THR A 95 0.41 4.43 -4.31
N VAL A 96 1.51 5.03 -3.87
CA VAL A 96 2.08 6.24 -4.47
C VAL A 96 3.41 5.84 -5.10
N ASP A 97 3.52 6.03 -6.40
CA ASP A 97 4.76 5.82 -7.13
C ASP A 97 5.50 7.16 -7.22
N GLY A 98 6.78 7.20 -6.82
CA GLY A 98 7.63 8.40 -6.90
C GLY A 98 8.20 8.67 -8.30
N SER A 99 7.65 8.03 -9.35
CA SER A 99 8.05 8.29 -10.73
C SER A 99 7.20 9.42 -11.30
N ASP A 100 7.80 10.59 -11.40
CA ASP A 100 7.43 11.67 -12.34
C ASP A 100 7.97 11.34 -13.74
#